data_AF-A0A2V2SF37-F1
#
_entry.id   AF-A0A2V2SF37-F1
#
_cell.length_a   1.000
_cell.length_b   1.000
_cell.length_c   1.000
_cell.angle_alpha   90.00
_cell.angle_beta   90.00
_cell.angle_gamma   90.00
#
_symmetry.space_group_name_H-M   'P 1'
#
loop_
_entity.id
_entity.type
_entity.pdbx_description
1 polymer ?
#
loop_
_entity_poly.entity_id
_entity_poly.type
_entity_poly.pdbx_seq_one_letter_code
_entity_poly.pdbx_strand_id
1 'polypeptide(L)'
;MAYQVIARKYRPQRFEEVVGQEHVTQTLIHAIEQKRIAHAFLFCGPRGTGKTTIARIFAKCLNCTGGPKANFDDKDPRCQEIAEGRSLDVLEIDGASNNGVDQVRELRETCRYAPAGSKFKIYIIDEVHMLTTGAFNALLKTLEEPPEHVKFMFATTDPEKVLPTILSRCQRFDLRRIPAALISKHLEHIAKKEKVKIEPAALYAIARGAEGALRDAESTLDQLISFCGDKIEEADVLSMFGLVAQDQLLGLARAVLAGEIEPALRQLNQFAQQGKDLGRLLSDLLNHFRNLLIFQVSKGDLKMIEVSEAEAAALAEQSKMATSDSLTRILEVLTDTEMRLRDAASKKILLEVALLKAIEARNAVSLDSVLQQLRALRAGGGDVVNIPVPQTAPAPGPKPFRASEQSRPAERDEEAFSAGGGSAPTSLRLEMREQHNRPAERDEGASSTITASDTISPARTPALTGDSATLQDLWARLQEAVGRASPFTRTYLLKAHPVAFQKNVLTIGFDPEFADELELVDNTRNHNLLQKSLAELGYTDAQVRFIKAEAPTGALSPTPPTTEAEKLDTAKAAAAAPKTPAAPGPARSASPPREKLTSVPFSKDDFKNDPLIQKALEIFKGQIVEVRA
;
A
#
# COMPACT_ATOMS: atom_id res chain seq x y z
N MET A 1 -15.42 2.85 -36.73
CA MET A 1 -15.36 1.90 -35.60
C MET A 1 -15.30 2.72 -34.31
N ALA A 2 -15.98 2.30 -33.26
CA ALA A 2 -15.86 2.96 -31.96
C ALA A 2 -14.40 2.88 -31.47
N TYR A 3 -13.89 3.96 -30.87
CA TYR A 3 -12.56 3.97 -30.26
C TYR A 3 -12.46 2.87 -29.21
N GLN A 4 -11.39 2.09 -29.25
CA GLN A 4 -11.13 1.02 -28.29
C GLN A 4 -9.72 1.20 -27.74
N VAL A 5 -9.64 1.34 -26.42
CA VAL A 5 -8.38 1.47 -25.66
C VAL A 5 -7.41 0.36 -26.04
N ILE A 6 -6.12 0.69 -26.23
CA ILE A 6 -5.06 -0.25 -26.61
C ILE A 6 -5.08 -1.52 -25.75
N ALA A 7 -5.20 -1.39 -24.43
CA ALA A 7 -5.23 -2.52 -23.49
C ALA A 7 -6.37 -3.54 -23.74
N ARG A 8 -7.44 -3.13 -24.44
CA ARG A 8 -8.52 -4.03 -24.85
C ARG A 8 -8.34 -4.49 -26.30
N LYS A 9 -7.85 -3.61 -27.19
CA LYS A 9 -7.63 -3.89 -28.61
C LYS A 9 -6.55 -4.95 -28.84
N TYR A 10 -5.46 -4.88 -28.07
CA TYR A 10 -4.31 -5.79 -28.17
C TYR A 10 -4.30 -6.91 -27.14
N ARG A 11 -5.44 -7.12 -26.45
CA ARG A 11 -5.57 -8.22 -25.50
C ARG A 11 -5.25 -9.54 -26.21
N PRO A 12 -4.27 -10.33 -25.73
CA PRO A 12 -3.92 -11.61 -26.35
C PRO A 12 -5.13 -12.51 -26.59
N GLN A 13 -5.22 -13.06 -27.80
CA GLN A 13 -6.27 -14.00 -28.20
C GLN A 13 -5.79 -15.45 -28.18
N ARG A 14 -4.48 -15.67 -28.26
CA ARG A 14 -3.82 -16.99 -28.31
C ARG A 14 -2.72 -17.10 -27.26
N PHE A 15 -2.34 -18.32 -26.89
CA PHE A 15 -1.26 -18.55 -25.91
C PHE A 15 0.10 -18.00 -26.37
N GLU A 16 0.36 -18.01 -27.67
CA GLU A 16 1.62 -17.50 -28.28
C GLU A 16 1.76 -15.98 -28.18
N GLU A 17 0.65 -15.25 -27.99
CA GLU A 17 0.64 -13.79 -27.88
C GLU A 17 0.81 -13.32 -26.43
N VAL A 18 0.80 -14.24 -25.46
CA VAL A 18 0.97 -13.91 -24.04
C VAL A 18 2.44 -13.66 -23.75
N VAL A 19 2.75 -12.48 -23.22
CA VAL A 19 4.13 -12.05 -22.97
C VAL A 19 4.61 -12.48 -21.57
N GLY A 20 5.74 -13.20 -21.50
CA GLY A 20 6.48 -13.45 -20.26
C GLY A 20 5.85 -14.44 -19.28
N GLN A 21 4.91 -15.28 -19.75
CA GLN A 21 4.23 -16.31 -18.94
C GLN A 21 4.33 -17.70 -19.59
N GLU A 22 5.44 -17.98 -20.27
CA GLU A 22 5.65 -19.19 -21.07
C GLU A 22 5.51 -20.47 -20.22
N HIS A 23 5.91 -20.43 -18.94
CA HIS A 23 5.75 -21.57 -18.03
C HIS A 23 4.29 -21.94 -17.78
N VAL A 24 3.38 -20.96 -17.74
CA VAL A 24 1.94 -21.20 -17.56
C VAL A 24 1.33 -21.68 -18.87
N THR A 25 1.58 -20.96 -19.97
CA THR A 25 0.94 -21.25 -21.26
C THR A 25 1.33 -22.62 -21.79
N GLN A 26 2.62 -23.00 -21.71
CA GLN A 26 3.09 -24.33 -22.11
C GLN A 26 2.46 -25.45 -21.27
N THR A 27 2.31 -25.25 -19.96
CA THR A 27 1.68 -26.24 -19.09
C THR A 27 0.21 -26.47 -19.44
N LEU A 28 -0.53 -25.40 -19.77
CA LEU A 28 -1.93 -25.51 -20.22
C LEU A 28 -2.05 -26.19 -21.59
N ILE A 29 -1.14 -25.89 -22.53
CA ILE A 29 -1.07 -26.56 -23.83
C ILE A 29 -0.88 -28.06 -23.64
N HIS A 30 0.12 -28.47 -22.84
CA HIS A 30 0.36 -29.88 -22.54
C HIS A 30 -0.82 -30.56 -21.83
N ALA A 31 -1.52 -29.86 -20.93
CA ALA A 31 -2.70 -30.40 -20.27
C ALA A 31 -3.83 -30.74 -21.27
N ILE A 32 -4.01 -29.91 -22.30
CA ILE A 32 -4.96 -30.17 -23.38
C ILE A 32 -4.53 -31.37 -24.24
N GLU A 33 -3.27 -31.39 -24.68
CA GLU A 33 -2.73 -32.44 -25.55
C GLU A 33 -2.75 -33.81 -24.88
N GLN A 34 -2.41 -33.86 -23.59
CA GLN A 34 -2.43 -35.08 -22.79
C GLN A 34 -3.83 -35.47 -22.31
N LYS A 35 -4.86 -34.66 -22.62
CA LYS A 35 -6.25 -34.83 -22.15
C LYS A 35 -6.36 -34.92 -20.61
N ARG A 36 -5.46 -34.22 -19.89
CA ARG A 36 -5.40 -34.15 -18.42
C ARG A 36 -5.91 -32.80 -17.93
N ILE A 37 -7.19 -32.54 -18.17
CA ILE A 37 -7.82 -31.25 -17.87
C ILE A 37 -8.49 -31.33 -16.49
N ALA A 38 -7.92 -30.62 -15.52
CA ALA A 38 -8.48 -30.52 -14.17
C ALA A 38 -9.91 -29.93 -14.18
N HIS A 39 -10.63 -30.04 -13.07
CA HIS A 39 -11.96 -29.45 -12.92
C HIS A 39 -11.89 -27.98 -12.46
N ALA A 40 -10.82 -27.59 -11.75
CA ALA A 40 -10.63 -26.23 -11.25
C ALA A 40 -9.19 -25.74 -11.42
N PHE A 41 -9.05 -24.49 -11.83
CA PHE A 41 -7.80 -23.79 -12.07
C PHE A 41 -7.77 -22.50 -11.25
N LEU A 42 -6.61 -22.15 -10.70
CA LEU A 42 -6.42 -20.90 -9.99
C LEU A 42 -5.20 -20.16 -10.55
N PHE A 43 -5.46 -19.01 -11.17
CA PHE A 43 -4.45 -18.09 -11.69
C PHE A 43 -4.14 -17.02 -10.63
N CYS A 44 -2.93 -17.04 -10.10
CA CYS A 44 -2.45 -16.13 -9.07
C CYS A 44 -1.41 -15.18 -9.63
N GLY A 45 -1.36 -13.95 -9.13
CA GLY A 45 -0.25 -13.03 -9.42
C GLY A 45 -0.67 -11.57 -9.46
N PRO A 46 0.29 -10.65 -9.59
CA PRO A 46 0.03 -9.21 -9.60
C PRO A 46 -1.01 -8.79 -10.64
N ARG A 47 -1.64 -7.63 -10.44
CA ARG A 47 -2.56 -7.05 -11.42
C ARG A 47 -1.84 -6.82 -12.76
N GLY A 48 -2.57 -6.95 -13.87
CA GLY A 48 -2.04 -6.64 -15.20
C GLY A 48 -1.09 -7.67 -15.82
N THR A 49 -0.81 -8.79 -15.14
CA THR A 49 0.06 -9.89 -15.64
C THR A 49 -0.62 -10.85 -16.62
N GLY A 50 -1.95 -10.73 -16.81
CA GLY A 50 -2.69 -11.52 -17.80
C GLY A 50 -3.54 -12.68 -17.27
N LYS A 51 -3.81 -12.76 -15.95
CA LYS A 51 -4.61 -13.84 -15.32
C LYS A 51 -5.92 -14.17 -16.05
N THR A 52 -6.84 -13.20 -16.13
CA THR A 52 -8.16 -13.35 -16.78
C THR A 52 -8.02 -13.57 -18.29
N THR A 53 -6.98 -12.99 -18.91
CA THR A 53 -6.69 -13.19 -20.34
C THR A 53 -6.31 -14.64 -20.61
N ILE A 54 -5.41 -15.23 -19.82
CA ILE A 54 -5.01 -16.64 -19.93
C ILE A 54 -6.22 -17.56 -19.67
N ALA A 55 -7.03 -17.26 -18.65
CA ALA A 55 -8.25 -18.02 -18.38
C ALA A 55 -9.21 -18.01 -19.60
N ARG A 56 -9.40 -16.84 -20.22
CA ARG A 56 -10.25 -16.70 -21.42
C ARG A 56 -9.68 -17.44 -22.63
N ILE A 57 -8.37 -17.37 -22.87
CA ILE A 57 -7.71 -18.13 -23.95
C ILE A 57 -7.89 -19.63 -23.71
N PHE A 58 -7.69 -20.07 -22.48
CA PHE A 58 -7.86 -21.47 -22.12
C PHE A 58 -9.32 -21.93 -22.31
N ALA A 59 -10.30 -21.11 -21.94
CA ALA A 59 -11.71 -21.38 -22.21
C ALA A 59 -12.00 -21.55 -23.71
N LYS A 60 -11.39 -20.73 -24.58
CA LYS A 60 -11.47 -20.91 -26.04
C LYS A 60 -10.87 -22.23 -26.49
N CYS A 61 -9.69 -22.60 -26.02
CA CYS A 61 -9.06 -23.88 -26.35
C CYS A 61 -9.94 -25.08 -25.97
N LEU A 62 -10.64 -24.99 -24.83
CA LEU A 62 -11.54 -26.04 -24.35
C LEU A 62 -12.83 -26.15 -25.17
N ASN A 63 -13.42 -25.01 -25.57
CA ASN A 63 -14.75 -24.95 -26.18
C ASN A 63 -14.77 -24.70 -27.69
N CYS A 64 -13.62 -24.49 -28.33
CA CYS A 64 -13.50 -24.39 -29.78
C CYS A 64 -14.16 -25.56 -30.51
N THR A 65 -14.53 -25.34 -31.77
CA THR A 65 -15.19 -26.31 -32.63
C THR A 65 -14.28 -27.52 -32.86
N GLY A 66 -14.76 -28.70 -32.43
CA GLY A 66 -13.96 -29.93 -32.43
C GLY A 66 -12.84 -29.95 -31.37
N GLY A 67 -12.91 -29.08 -30.37
CA GLY A 67 -12.02 -29.05 -29.21
C GLY A 67 -12.28 -30.18 -28.19
N PRO A 68 -11.39 -30.37 -27.21
CA PRO A 68 -10.33 -29.47 -26.76
C PRO A 68 -9.09 -29.55 -27.65
N LYS A 69 -8.53 -28.39 -28.04
CA LYS A 69 -7.29 -28.29 -28.83
C LYS A 69 -6.48 -27.08 -28.37
N ALA A 70 -5.15 -27.20 -28.41
CA ALA A 70 -4.25 -26.10 -28.03
C ALA A 70 -4.40 -24.90 -28.98
N ASN A 71 -4.55 -25.17 -30.28
CA ASN A 71 -4.73 -24.18 -31.32
C ASN A 71 -6.13 -24.25 -31.92
N PHE A 72 -6.69 -23.08 -32.26
CA PHE A 72 -8.00 -22.89 -32.87
C PHE A 72 -7.95 -21.81 -33.95
N ASP A 73 -9.00 -21.70 -34.77
CA ASP A 73 -9.14 -20.63 -35.76
C ASP A 73 -9.76 -19.39 -35.11
N ASP A 74 -9.26 -18.19 -35.41
CA ASP A 74 -9.81 -16.92 -34.90
C ASP A 74 -11.21 -16.63 -35.47
N LYS A 75 -11.58 -17.32 -36.55
CA LYS A 75 -12.91 -17.22 -37.18
C LYS A 75 -13.93 -18.20 -36.62
N ASP A 76 -13.56 -19.05 -35.66
CA ASP A 76 -14.48 -19.97 -35.02
C ASP A 76 -15.57 -19.20 -34.25
N PRO A 77 -16.86 -19.38 -34.57
CA PRO A 77 -17.96 -18.66 -33.90
C PRO A 77 -17.92 -18.76 -32.38
N ARG A 78 -17.56 -19.94 -31.84
CA ARG A 78 -17.48 -20.15 -30.38
C ARG A 78 -16.36 -19.33 -29.76
N CYS A 79 -15.20 -19.30 -30.41
CA CYS A 79 -14.05 -18.53 -29.92
C CYS A 79 -14.32 -17.02 -30.00
N GLN A 80 -15.07 -16.55 -31.00
CA GLN A 80 -15.50 -15.15 -31.11
C GLN A 80 -16.50 -14.78 -30.02
N GLU A 81 -17.52 -15.62 -29.78
CA GLU A 81 -18.49 -15.41 -28.69
C GLU A 81 -17.79 -15.31 -27.32
N ILE A 82 -16.81 -16.17 -27.06
CA ILE A 82 -16.01 -16.13 -25.83
C ILE A 82 -15.12 -14.88 -25.79
N ALA A 83 -14.49 -14.49 -26.90
CA ALA A 83 -13.66 -13.29 -26.97
C ALA A 83 -14.45 -12.02 -26.60
N GLU A 84 -15.69 -11.95 -27.11
CA GLU A 84 -16.61 -10.83 -26.94
C GLU A 84 -17.40 -10.88 -25.61
N GLY A 85 -17.33 -11.99 -24.87
CA GLY A 85 -18.05 -12.18 -23.62
C GLY A 85 -19.55 -12.42 -23.78
N ARG A 86 -19.97 -12.94 -24.94
CA ARG A 86 -21.38 -13.24 -25.28
C ARG A 86 -21.73 -14.72 -25.18
N SER A 87 -20.76 -15.56 -24.83
CA SER A 87 -20.97 -17.01 -24.74
C SER A 87 -21.89 -17.38 -23.57
N LEU A 88 -22.86 -18.26 -23.82
CA LEU A 88 -23.73 -18.83 -22.77
C LEU A 88 -23.02 -19.92 -21.94
N ASP A 89 -21.98 -20.52 -22.50
CA ASP A 89 -21.24 -21.62 -21.88
C ASP A 89 -19.97 -21.16 -21.16
N VAL A 90 -19.57 -19.89 -21.33
CA VAL A 90 -18.43 -19.30 -20.63
C VAL A 90 -18.91 -18.05 -19.90
N LEU A 91 -19.08 -18.18 -18.59
CA LEU A 91 -19.60 -17.14 -17.71
C LEU A 91 -18.43 -16.48 -16.98
N GLU A 92 -18.18 -15.20 -17.29
CA GLU A 92 -17.17 -14.38 -16.61
C GLU A 92 -17.86 -13.54 -15.52
N ILE A 93 -17.46 -13.78 -14.27
CA ILE A 93 -18.06 -13.18 -13.08
C ILE A 93 -16.96 -12.41 -12.35
N ASP A 94 -17.21 -11.14 -12.09
CA ASP A 94 -16.34 -10.34 -11.23
C ASP A 94 -16.72 -10.59 -9.76
N GLY A 95 -15.79 -11.19 -9.02
CA GLY A 95 -15.93 -11.50 -7.60
C GLY A 95 -16.04 -10.26 -6.72
N ALA A 96 -15.59 -9.08 -7.17
CA ALA A 96 -15.79 -7.83 -6.44
C ALA A 96 -17.24 -7.35 -6.50
N SER A 97 -17.89 -7.51 -7.66
CA SER A 97 -19.27 -7.08 -7.91
C SER A 97 -20.32 -8.14 -7.53
N ASN A 98 -19.93 -9.42 -7.49
CA ASN A 98 -20.81 -10.57 -7.26
C ASN A 98 -20.32 -11.41 -6.07
N ASN A 99 -20.05 -10.77 -4.94
CA ASN A 99 -19.44 -11.40 -3.76
C ASN A 99 -20.41 -12.13 -2.81
N GLY A 100 -21.73 -11.96 -3.01
CA GLY A 100 -22.76 -12.48 -2.12
C GLY A 100 -23.03 -13.97 -2.27
N VAL A 101 -23.63 -14.56 -1.23
CA VAL A 101 -23.94 -16.00 -1.17
C VAL A 101 -25.00 -16.38 -2.20
N ASP A 102 -25.97 -15.50 -2.47
CA ASP A 102 -27.10 -15.82 -3.33
C ASP A 102 -26.71 -15.88 -4.82
N GLN A 103 -25.84 -14.97 -5.30
CA GLN A 103 -25.31 -15.07 -6.68
C GLN A 103 -24.55 -16.38 -6.89
N VAL A 104 -23.78 -16.80 -5.88
CA VAL A 104 -23.01 -18.04 -5.96
C VAL A 104 -23.89 -19.29 -5.83
N ARG A 105 -25.00 -19.22 -5.10
CA ARG A 105 -26.01 -20.28 -5.10
C ARG A 105 -26.69 -20.43 -6.45
N GLU A 106 -27.02 -19.33 -7.10
CA GLU A 106 -27.55 -19.34 -8.46
C GLU A 106 -26.55 -20.00 -9.43
N LEU A 107 -25.27 -19.60 -9.36
CA LEU A 107 -24.19 -20.23 -10.11
C LEU A 107 -24.20 -21.75 -9.87
N ARG A 108 -24.24 -22.19 -8.61
CA ARG A 108 -24.27 -23.61 -8.24
C ARG A 108 -25.44 -24.38 -8.84
N GLU A 109 -26.63 -23.79 -8.88
CA GLU A 109 -27.79 -24.42 -9.52
C GLU A 109 -27.61 -24.48 -11.04
N THR A 110 -27.06 -23.44 -11.65
CA THR A 110 -26.78 -23.46 -13.10
C THR A 110 -25.71 -24.49 -13.51
N CYS A 111 -24.79 -24.86 -12.61
CA CYS A 111 -23.76 -25.87 -12.86
C CYS A 111 -24.34 -27.26 -13.16
N ARG A 112 -25.54 -27.55 -12.66
CA ARG A 112 -26.19 -28.86 -12.81
C ARG A 112 -26.65 -29.13 -14.24
N TYR A 113 -26.90 -28.09 -15.01
CA TYR A 113 -27.37 -28.20 -16.39
C TYR A 113 -26.20 -28.38 -17.35
N ALA A 114 -26.45 -29.15 -18.42
CA ALA A 114 -25.49 -29.35 -19.50
C ALA A 114 -25.19 -28.02 -20.24
N PRO A 115 -24.04 -27.92 -20.93
CA PRO A 115 -23.73 -26.76 -21.77
C PRO A 115 -24.73 -26.64 -22.94
N ALA A 116 -25.00 -25.42 -23.38
CA ALA A 116 -25.98 -25.11 -24.43
C ALA A 116 -25.50 -25.50 -25.83
N GLY A 117 -24.21 -25.29 -26.13
CA GLY A 117 -23.63 -25.62 -27.44
C GLY A 117 -22.19 -26.10 -27.39
N SER A 118 -21.48 -25.86 -26.29
CA SER A 118 -20.06 -26.15 -26.13
C SER A 118 -19.80 -27.50 -25.44
N LYS A 119 -18.53 -27.91 -25.37
CA LYS A 119 -18.16 -29.16 -24.69
C LYS A 119 -18.19 -29.02 -23.16
N PHE A 120 -17.79 -27.85 -22.66
CA PHE A 120 -17.74 -27.56 -21.24
C PHE A 120 -18.53 -26.28 -20.93
N LYS A 121 -19.09 -26.24 -19.72
CA LYS A 121 -19.61 -25.04 -19.07
C LYS A 121 -18.53 -24.50 -18.15
N ILE A 122 -18.03 -23.30 -18.45
CA ILE A 122 -16.84 -22.72 -17.82
C ILE A 122 -17.25 -21.50 -17.02
N TYR A 123 -16.83 -21.45 -15.77
CA TYR A 123 -17.01 -20.29 -14.90
C TYR A 123 -15.66 -19.65 -14.64
N ILE A 124 -15.48 -18.43 -15.13
CA ILE A 124 -14.31 -17.60 -14.86
C ILE A 124 -14.70 -16.63 -13.75
N ILE A 125 -14.11 -16.78 -12.56
CA ILE A 125 -14.36 -15.86 -11.44
C ILE A 125 -13.09 -15.04 -11.22
N ASP A 126 -13.15 -13.76 -11.60
CA ASP A 126 -12.06 -12.81 -11.37
C ASP A 126 -12.12 -12.23 -9.96
N GLU A 127 -10.96 -11.84 -9.44
CA GLU A 127 -10.76 -11.40 -8.06
C GLU A 127 -11.49 -12.26 -7.02
N VAL A 128 -11.31 -13.58 -7.11
CA VAL A 128 -12.02 -14.57 -6.28
C VAL A 128 -11.85 -14.32 -4.78
N HIS A 129 -10.76 -13.69 -4.35
CA HIS A 129 -10.50 -13.34 -2.95
C HIS A 129 -11.48 -12.30 -2.38
N MET A 130 -12.26 -11.63 -3.23
CA MET A 130 -13.30 -10.68 -2.84
C MET A 130 -14.64 -11.35 -2.51
N LEU A 131 -14.80 -12.65 -2.77
CA LEU A 131 -16.00 -13.39 -2.39
C LEU A 131 -16.14 -13.49 -0.86
N THR A 132 -17.38 -13.41 -0.38
CA THR A 132 -17.66 -13.64 1.05
C THR A 132 -17.40 -15.09 1.45
N THR A 133 -17.09 -15.34 2.72
CA THR A 133 -16.87 -16.69 3.26
C THR A 133 -18.08 -17.60 3.05
N GLY A 134 -19.29 -17.05 3.15
CA GLY A 134 -20.54 -17.78 2.88
C GLY A 134 -20.64 -18.21 1.41
N ALA A 135 -20.25 -17.34 0.47
CA ALA A 135 -20.23 -17.63 -0.96
C ALA A 135 -19.19 -18.72 -1.28
N PHE A 136 -18.00 -18.64 -0.68
CA PHE A 136 -16.98 -19.68 -0.82
C PHE A 136 -17.47 -21.05 -0.37
N ASN A 137 -18.10 -21.12 0.81
CA ASN A 137 -18.63 -22.38 1.34
C ASN A 137 -19.73 -22.97 0.45
N ALA A 138 -20.52 -22.13 -0.21
CA ALA A 138 -21.54 -22.58 -1.15
C ALA A 138 -20.95 -23.27 -2.39
N LEU A 139 -19.73 -22.91 -2.81
CA LEU A 139 -19.02 -23.54 -3.94
C LEU A 139 -18.29 -24.83 -3.56
N LEU A 140 -17.91 -25.02 -2.28
CA LEU A 140 -17.06 -26.14 -1.86
C LEU A 140 -17.61 -27.50 -2.28
N LYS A 141 -18.91 -27.74 -2.07
CA LYS A 141 -19.54 -29.01 -2.46
C LYS A 141 -19.44 -29.27 -3.96
N THR A 142 -19.59 -28.23 -4.77
CA THR A 142 -19.50 -28.33 -6.24
C THR A 142 -18.05 -28.42 -6.72
N LEU A 143 -17.09 -27.91 -5.97
CA LEU A 143 -15.66 -28.11 -6.25
C LEU A 143 -15.17 -29.50 -5.82
N GLU A 144 -15.76 -30.10 -4.80
CA GLU A 144 -15.46 -31.47 -4.36
C GLU A 144 -16.00 -32.52 -5.32
N GLU A 145 -17.24 -32.34 -5.77
CA GLU A 145 -17.94 -33.26 -6.68
C GLU A 145 -18.45 -32.50 -7.92
N PRO A 146 -17.53 -31.99 -8.78
CA PRO A 146 -17.92 -31.23 -9.96
C PRO A 146 -18.51 -32.15 -11.04
N PRO A 147 -19.58 -31.73 -11.73
CA PRO A 147 -20.01 -32.40 -12.96
C PRO A 147 -18.89 -32.42 -14.00
N GLU A 148 -18.77 -33.50 -14.80
CA GLU A 148 -17.67 -33.67 -15.76
C GLU A 148 -17.59 -32.55 -16.80
N HIS A 149 -18.73 -31.97 -17.16
CA HIS A 149 -18.84 -30.88 -18.12
C HIS A 149 -18.54 -29.50 -17.52
N VAL A 150 -18.35 -29.36 -16.21
CA VAL A 150 -18.11 -28.07 -15.54
C VAL A 150 -16.62 -27.86 -15.30
N LYS A 151 -16.15 -26.64 -15.59
CA LYS A 151 -14.78 -26.20 -15.33
C LYS A 151 -14.79 -24.85 -14.61
N PHE A 152 -14.03 -24.75 -13.53
CA PHE A 152 -13.83 -23.50 -12.80
C PHE A 152 -12.46 -22.90 -13.11
N MET A 153 -12.42 -21.59 -13.32
CA MET A 153 -11.20 -20.82 -13.54
C MET A 153 -11.24 -19.60 -12.62
N PHE A 154 -10.48 -19.66 -11.53
CA PHE A 154 -10.38 -18.58 -10.57
C PHE A 154 -9.17 -17.70 -10.91
N ALA A 155 -9.31 -16.39 -10.75
CA ALA A 155 -8.19 -15.45 -10.81
C ALA A 155 -8.14 -14.61 -9.53
N THR A 156 -6.93 -14.34 -9.01
CA THR A 156 -6.76 -13.51 -7.82
C THR A 156 -5.42 -12.75 -7.84
N THR A 157 -5.43 -11.50 -7.38
CA THR A 157 -4.19 -10.79 -7.03
C THR A 157 -3.62 -11.19 -5.68
N ASP A 158 -4.45 -11.72 -4.79
CA ASP A 158 -4.11 -12.04 -3.41
C ASP A 158 -4.45 -13.51 -3.11
N PRO A 159 -3.49 -14.44 -3.29
CA PRO A 159 -3.73 -15.85 -3.05
C PRO A 159 -3.87 -16.20 -1.56
N GLU A 160 -3.36 -15.37 -0.65
CA GLU A 160 -3.37 -15.64 0.80
C GLU A 160 -4.76 -15.44 1.40
N LYS A 161 -5.56 -14.54 0.81
CA LYS A 161 -6.97 -14.34 1.18
C LYS A 161 -7.91 -15.43 0.66
N VAL A 162 -7.45 -16.30 -0.25
CA VAL A 162 -8.26 -17.42 -0.75
C VAL A 162 -8.25 -18.56 0.27
N LEU A 163 -9.42 -19.12 0.58
CA LEU A 163 -9.52 -20.19 1.56
C LEU A 163 -8.64 -21.40 1.19
N PRO A 164 -7.88 -21.98 2.14
CA PRO A 164 -7.05 -23.17 1.89
C PRO A 164 -7.83 -24.39 1.35
N THR A 165 -9.12 -24.48 1.68
CA THR A 165 -10.03 -25.51 1.18
C THR A 165 -10.23 -25.43 -0.33
N ILE A 166 -10.17 -24.23 -0.93
CA ILE A 166 -10.26 -24.05 -2.38
C ILE A 166 -8.90 -24.25 -3.03
N LEU A 167 -7.85 -23.72 -2.42
CA LEU A 167 -6.47 -23.88 -2.89
C LEU A 167 -6.10 -25.36 -3.08
N SER A 168 -6.51 -26.22 -2.15
CA SER A 168 -6.24 -27.67 -2.20
C SER A 168 -7.00 -28.42 -3.31
N ARG A 169 -8.06 -27.83 -3.88
CA ARG A 169 -8.90 -28.43 -4.94
C ARG A 169 -8.63 -27.83 -6.32
N CYS A 170 -7.77 -26.81 -6.41
CA CYS A 170 -7.45 -26.14 -7.66
C CYS A 170 -6.03 -26.47 -8.13
N GLN A 171 -5.84 -26.58 -9.43
CA GLN A 171 -4.50 -26.50 -10.01
C GLN A 171 -4.04 -25.04 -10.02
N ARG A 172 -3.04 -24.71 -9.19
CA ARG A 172 -2.51 -23.34 -9.05
C ARG A 172 -1.47 -23.01 -10.12
N PHE A 173 -1.60 -21.83 -10.71
CA PHE A 173 -0.68 -21.24 -11.68
C PHE A 173 -0.27 -19.84 -11.21
N ASP A 174 1.01 -19.66 -10.89
CA ASP A 174 1.56 -18.37 -10.48
C ASP A 174 2.13 -17.61 -11.69
N LEU A 175 1.49 -16.50 -12.02
CA LEU A 175 1.94 -15.54 -13.01
C LEU A 175 2.93 -14.57 -12.35
N ARG A 176 4.03 -14.30 -13.05
CA ARG A 176 5.12 -13.45 -12.56
C ARG A 176 5.01 -12.04 -13.10
N ARG A 177 5.68 -11.08 -12.47
CA ARG A 177 5.87 -9.74 -13.07
C ARG A 177 6.61 -9.89 -14.39
N ILE A 178 6.18 -9.15 -15.42
CA ILE A 178 6.79 -9.22 -16.74
C ILE A 178 8.03 -8.32 -16.76
N PRO A 179 9.21 -8.81 -17.19
CA PRO A 179 10.42 -7.99 -17.29
C PRO A 179 10.22 -6.74 -18.15
N ALA A 180 10.82 -5.61 -17.74
CA ALA A 180 10.66 -4.33 -18.41
C ALA A 180 11.09 -4.36 -19.89
N ALA A 181 12.14 -5.14 -20.22
CA ALA A 181 12.58 -5.33 -21.59
C ALA A 181 11.52 -5.98 -22.49
N LEU A 182 10.77 -6.97 -21.96
CA LEU A 182 9.69 -7.62 -22.72
C LEU A 182 8.49 -6.68 -22.90
N ILE A 183 8.14 -5.91 -21.86
CA ILE A 183 7.09 -4.89 -21.96
C ILE A 183 7.46 -3.85 -23.02
N SER A 184 8.68 -3.29 -22.95
CA SER A 184 9.16 -2.29 -23.91
C SER A 184 9.10 -2.80 -25.35
N LYS A 185 9.56 -4.03 -25.61
CA LYS A 185 9.48 -4.68 -26.93
C LYS A 185 8.04 -4.85 -27.42
N HIS A 186 7.12 -5.20 -26.53
CA HIS A 186 5.70 -5.32 -26.87
C HIS A 186 5.05 -3.97 -27.17
N LEU A 187 5.36 -2.94 -26.37
CA LEU A 187 4.90 -1.57 -26.63
C LEU A 187 5.44 -1.03 -27.96
N GLU A 188 6.69 -1.34 -28.31
CA GLU A 188 7.28 -0.99 -29.61
C GLU A 188 6.48 -1.61 -30.78
N HIS A 189 6.07 -2.87 -30.64
CA HIS A 189 5.23 -3.55 -31.63
C HIS A 189 3.85 -2.91 -31.77
N ILE A 190 3.23 -2.53 -30.65
CA ILE A 190 1.95 -1.81 -30.65
C ILE A 190 2.11 -0.44 -31.30
N ALA A 191 3.14 0.33 -30.94
CA ALA A 191 3.42 1.66 -31.50
C ALA A 191 3.57 1.62 -33.02
N LYS A 192 4.27 0.60 -33.56
CA LYS A 192 4.38 0.36 -35.01
C LYS A 192 3.03 0.11 -35.67
N LYS A 193 2.12 -0.64 -35.03
CA LYS A 193 0.78 -0.91 -35.55
C LYS A 193 -0.14 0.31 -35.49
N GLU A 194 -0.06 1.10 -34.42
CA GLU A 194 -0.78 2.37 -34.28
C GLU A 194 -0.15 3.51 -35.09
N LYS A 195 1.02 3.28 -35.72
CA LYS A 195 1.79 4.25 -36.52
C LYS A 195 2.27 5.48 -35.73
N VAL A 196 2.56 5.29 -34.45
CA VAL A 196 3.07 6.32 -33.54
C VAL A 196 4.60 6.23 -33.47
N LYS A 197 5.30 7.38 -33.49
CA LYS A 197 6.75 7.46 -33.32
C LYS A 197 7.08 7.66 -31.85
N ILE A 198 7.76 6.68 -31.26
CA ILE A 198 8.10 6.70 -29.84
C ILE A 198 9.59 6.41 -29.69
N GLU A 199 10.26 7.19 -28.86
CA GLU A 199 11.67 6.98 -28.54
C GLU A 199 11.88 5.68 -27.71
N PRO A 200 12.96 4.92 -27.94
CA PRO A 200 13.27 3.74 -27.13
C PRO A 200 13.37 4.03 -25.62
N ALA A 201 13.91 5.20 -25.24
CA ALA A 201 14.00 5.64 -23.85
C ALA A 201 12.61 5.84 -23.24
N ALA A 202 11.67 6.45 -23.98
CA ALA A 202 10.28 6.62 -23.57
C ALA A 202 9.57 5.27 -23.35
N LEU A 203 9.75 4.30 -24.25
CA LEU A 203 9.19 2.95 -24.10
C LEU A 203 9.73 2.25 -22.84
N TYR A 204 11.02 2.39 -22.57
CA TYR A 204 11.63 1.85 -21.36
C TYR A 204 11.12 2.54 -20.09
N ALA A 205 10.94 3.87 -20.12
CA ALA A 205 10.37 4.62 -19.01
C ALA A 205 8.93 4.18 -18.68
N ILE A 206 8.08 3.96 -19.70
CA ILE A 206 6.73 3.41 -19.52
C ILE A 206 6.80 2.00 -18.91
N ALA A 207 7.65 1.14 -19.45
CA ALA A 207 7.81 -0.24 -18.97
C ALA A 207 8.28 -0.29 -17.50
N ARG A 208 9.21 0.59 -17.13
CA ARG A 208 9.69 0.75 -15.75
C ARG A 208 8.58 1.24 -14.84
N GLY A 209 7.81 2.25 -15.27
CA GLY A 209 6.68 2.81 -14.54
C GLY A 209 5.57 1.77 -14.28
N ALA A 210 5.34 0.86 -15.22
CA ALA A 210 4.31 -0.17 -15.11
C ALA A 210 4.65 -1.35 -14.17
N GLU A 211 5.88 -1.44 -13.67
CA GLU A 211 6.35 -2.45 -12.70
C GLU A 211 5.97 -3.91 -12.99
N GLY A 212 5.93 -4.30 -14.27
CA GLY A 212 5.59 -5.65 -14.69
C GLY A 212 4.10 -5.91 -14.98
N ALA A 213 3.24 -4.88 -14.88
CA ALA A 213 1.84 -4.91 -15.27
C ALA A 213 1.66 -4.44 -16.72
N LEU A 214 1.58 -5.37 -17.67
CA LEU A 214 1.46 -5.05 -19.09
C LEU A 214 0.22 -4.22 -19.41
N ARG A 215 -0.91 -4.50 -18.74
CA ARG A 215 -2.15 -3.73 -18.90
C ARG A 215 -1.96 -2.25 -18.56
N ASP A 216 -1.18 -1.95 -17.53
CA ASP A 216 -0.96 -0.58 -17.07
C ASP A 216 0.00 0.14 -18.03
N ALA A 217 1.00 -0.57 -18.55
CA ALA A 217 1.89 -0.09 -19.62
C ALA A 217 1.13 0.27 -20.90
N GLU A 218 0.22 -0.61 -21.35
CA GLU A 218 -0.64 -0.38 -22.52
C GLU A 218 -1.62 0.77 -22.31
N SER A 219 -2.20 0.88 -21.11
CA SER A 219 -3.12 1.98 -20.77
C SER A 219 -2.40 3.32 -20.75
N THR A 220 -1.17 3.34 -20.26
CA THR A 220 -0.31 4.52 -20.30
C THR A 220 0.00 4.92 -21.72
N LEU A 221 0.40 3.97 -22.56
CA LEU A 221 0.72 4.25 -23.96
C LEU A 221 -0.47 4.92 -24.66
N ASP A 222 -1.69 4.42 -24.43
CA ASP A 222 -2.94 5.00 -24.95
C ASP A 222 -3.13 6.46 -24.51
N GLN A 223 -2.86 6.75 -23.24
CA GLN A 223 -2.95 8.10 -22.69
C GLN A 223 -1.89 9.04 -23.27
N LEU A 224 -0.64 8.59 -23.43
CA LEU A 224 0.44 9.37 -24.03
C LEU A 224 0.16 9.69 -25.50
N ILE A 225 -0.37 8.74 -26.27
CA ILE A 225 -0.80 8.96 -27.65
C ILE A 225 -1.90 10.03 -27.69
N SER A 226 -2.83 9.99 -26.75
CA SER A 226 -3.91 10.97 -26.65
C SER A 226 -3.41 12.37 -26.27
N PHE A 227 -2.32 12.47 -25.50
CA PHE A 227 -1.78 13.74 -25.00
C PHE A 227 -0.75 14.38 -25.95
N CYS A 228 0.22 13.60 -26.45
CA CYS A 228 1.32 14.08 -27.28
C CYS A 228 1.07 13.93 -28.80
N GLY A 229 0.07 13.13 -29.19
CA GLY A 229 -0.18 12.79 -30.59
C GLY A 229 0.81 11.76 -31.12
N ASP A 230 1.38 12.02 -32.30
CA ASP A 230 2.16 11.03 -33.07
C ASP A 230 3.62 10.89 -32.66
N LYS A 231 4.13 11.76 -31.78
CA LYS A 231 5.52 11.76 -31.31
C LYS A 231 5.54 11.77 -29.79
N ILE A 232 6.20 10.79 -29.21
CA ILE A 232 6.35 10.65 -27.75
C ILE A 232 7.84 10.56 -27.44
N GLU A 233 8.33 11.52 -26.66
CA GLU A 233 9.71 11.60 -26.18
C GLU A 233 9.79 11.19 -24.71
N GLU A 234 11.00 10.88 -24.20
CA GLU A 234 11.17 10.46 -22.80
C GLU A 234 10.65 11.52 -21.81
N ALA A 235 10.90 12.79 -22.09
CA ALA A 235 10.49 13.91 -21.24
C ALA A 235 8.97 13.97 -21.02
N ASP A 236 8.18 13.62 -22.05
CA ASP A 236 6.72 13.59 -21.97
C ASP A 236 6.24 12.52 -20.98
N VAL A 237 6.84 11.33 -21.05
CA VAL A 237 6.55 10.21 -20.15
C VAL A 237 6.90 10.59 -18.71
N LEU A 238 8.10 11.13 -18.50
CA LEU A 238 8.57 11.53 -17.17
C LEU A 238 7.72 12.66 -16.56
N SER A 239 7.23 13.57 -17.39
CA SER A 239 6.31 14.63 -16.96
C SER A 239 4.94 14.06 -16.59
N MET A 240 4.36 13.22 -17.45
CA MET A 240 3.02 12.67 -17.25
C MET A 240 2.91 11.81 -15.99
N PHE A 241 3.92 10.99 -15.70
CA PHE A 241 3.92 10.14 -14.51
C PHE A 241 4.53 10.79 -13.27
N GLY A 242 5.04 12.02 -13.38
CA GLY A 242 5.83 12.62 -12.31
C GLY A 242 7.08 11.81 -11.98
N LEU A 243 7.66 11.07 -12.93
CA LEU A 243 8.88 10.29 -12.71
C LEU A 243 10.11 11.19 -12.77
N VAL A 244 11.10 10.85 -11.96
CA VAL A 244 12.40 11.54 -11.97
C VAL A 244 13.27 10.95 -13.06
N ALA A 245 13.94 11.81 -13.82
CA ALA A 245 14.86 11.37 -14.85
C ALA A 245 16.03 10.58 -14.25
N GLN A 246 16.56 9.63 -15.02
CA GLN A 246 17.70 8.80 -14.64
C GLN A 246 18.86 9.62 -14.04
N ASP A 247 19.31 10.66 -14.76
CA ASP A 247 20.45 11.49 -14.35
C ASP A 247 20.17 12.27 -13.07
N GLN A 248 18.92 12.68 -12.86
CA GLN A 248 18.49 13.39 -11.65
C GLN A 248 18.49 12.46 -10.44
N LEU A 249 18.03 11.22 -10.61
CA LEU A 249 18.09 10.18 -9.58
C LEU A 249 19.54 9.85 -9.22
N LEU A 250 20.40 9.66 -10.22
CA LEU A 250 21.83 9.41 -10.03
C LEU A 250 22.53 10.57 -9.33
N GLY A 251 22.15 11.82 -9.65
CA GLY A 251 22.62 13.03 -8.98
C GLY A 251 22.25 13.06 -7.50
N LEU A 252 21.01 12.71 -7.16
CA LEU A 252 20.56 12.63 -5.77
C LEU A 252 21.28 11.52 -5.00
N ALA A 253 21.42 10.34 -5.60
CA ALA A 253 22.19 9.24 -5.03
C ALA A 253 23.65 9.65 -4.78
N ARG A 254 24.28 10.35 -5.74
CA ARG A 254 25.65 10.88 -5.58
C ARG A 254 25.74 11.86 -4.40
N ALA A 255 24.78 12.78 -4.24
CA ALA A 255 24.79 13.72 -3.11
C ALA A 255 24.72 13.00 -1.76
N VAL A 256 23.86 11.98 -1.65
CA VAL A 256 23.78 11.12 -0.45
C VAL A 256 25.09 10.38 -0.21
N LEU A 257 25.67 9.79 -1.26
CA LEU A 257 26.96 9.08 -1.20
C LEU A 257 28.15 9.99 -0.95
N ALA A 258 28.08 11.28 -1.30
CA ALA A 258 29.11 12.26 -0.98
C ALA A 258 28.97 12.79 0.46
N GLY A 259 27.78 12.64 1.05
CA GLY A 259 27.44 13.18 2.37
C GLY A 259 27.03 14.66 2.32
N GLU A 260 26.56 15.12 1.17
CA GLU A 260 26.22 16.52 0.92
C GLU A 260 24.73 16.77 1.19
N ILE A 261 24.44 17.29 2.39
CA ILE A 261 23.06 17.52 2.86
C ILE A 261 22.34 18.58 2.03
N GLU A 262 22.96 19.75 1.83
CA GLU A 262 22.33 20.87 1.14
C GLU A 262 21.94 20.53 -0.32
N PRO A 263 22.83 19.96 -1.16
CA PRO A 263 22.48 19.53 -2.51
C PRO A 263 21.35 18.49 -2.55
N ALA A 264 21.37 17.51 -1.65
CA ALA A 264 20.34 16.47 -1.59
C ALA A 264 18.96 17.05 -1.28
N LEU A 265 18.86 17.93 -0.26
CA LEU A 265 17.61 18.59 0.10
C LEU A 265 17.13 19.57 -0.97
N ARG A 266 18.06 20.28 -1.64
CA ARG A 266 17.73 21.20 -2.74
C ARG A 266 17.12 20.45 -3.92
N GLN A 267 17.70 19.31 -4.31
CA GLN A 267 17.16 18.46 -5.37
C GLN A 267 15.79 17.89 -5.00
N LEU A 268 15.62 17.39 -3.77
CA LEU A 268 14.31 16.90 -3.31
C LEU A 268 13.24 18.00 -3.36
N ASN A 269 13.58 19.23 -2.96
CA ASN A 269 12.66 20.35 -3.03
C ASN A 269 12.29 20.68 -4.49
N GLN A 270 13.25 20.63 -5.41
CA GLN A 270 13.00 20.82 -6.84
C GLN A 270 12.05 19.74 -7.40
N PHE A 271 12.26 18.48 -7.06
CA PHE A 271 11.36 17.40 -7.49
C PHE A 271 9.93 17.59 -6.95
N ALA A 272 9.80 17.97 -5.68
CA ALA A 272 8.51 18.27 -5.08
C ALA A 272 7.80 19.46 -5.77
N GLN A 273 8.53 20.52 -6.10
CA GLN A 273 7.98 21.68 -6.82
C GLN A 273 7.55 21.35 -8.25
N GLN A 274 8.23 20.41 -8.89
CA GLN A 274 7.88 19.90 -10.23
C GLN A 274 6.75 18.87 -10.21
N GLY A 275 6.16 18.56 -9.04
CA GLY A 275 5.08 17.59 -8.91
C GLY A 275 5.50 16.15 -9.13
N LYS A 276 6.78 15.82 -8.93
CA LYS A 276 7.29 14.44 -9.06
C LYS A 276 6.71 13.54 -7.95
N ASP A 277 6.47 12.27 -8.28
CA ASP A 277 6.01 11.29 -7.30
C ASP A 277 7.15 10.92 -6.35
N LEU A 278 7.06 11.44 -5.13
CA LEU A 278 8.06 11.20 -4.08
C LEU A 278 8.09 9.76 -3.58
N GLY A 279 6.97 9.04 -3.64
CA GLY A 279 6.98 7.61 -3.31
C GLY A 279 7.71 6.81 -4.35
N ARG A 280 7.49 7.13 -5.62
CA ARG A 280 8.23 6.48 -6.68
C ARG A 280 9.71 6.82 -6.66
N LEU A 281 10.07 8.07 -6.40
CA LEU A 281 11.45 8.50 -6.18
C LEU A 281 12.14 7.69 -5.08
N LEU A 282 11.46 7.44 -3.95
CA LEU A 282 12.01 6.63 -2.86
C LEU A 282 12.26 5.18 -3.28
N SER A 283 11.30 4.55 -3.96
CA SER A 283 11.46 3.17 -4.46
C SER A 283 12.56 3.06 -5.52
N ASP A 284 12.69 4.06 -6.41
CA ASP A 284 13.76 4.12 -7.40
C ASP A 284 15.14 4.30 -6.74
N LEU A 285 15.22 5.13 -5.68
CA LEU A 285 16.44 5.33 -4.89
C LEU A 285 16.85 4.06 -4.12
N LEU A 286 15.88 3.36 -3.53
CA LEU A 286 16.07 2.06 -2.88
C LEU A 286 16.63 1.03 -3.85
N ASN A 287 16.03 0.90 -5.04
CA ASN A 287 16.50 0.00 -6.09
C ASN A 287 17.92 0.33 -6.52
N HIS A 288 18.24 1.62 -6.68
CA HIS A 288 19.58 2.07 -7.04
C HIS A 288 20.63 1.69 -5.97
N PHE A 289 20.38 1.97 -4.70
CA PHE A 289 21.29 1.59 -3.62
C PHE A 289 21.43 0.08 -3.46
N ARG A 290 20.34 -0.69 -3.67
CA ARG A 290 20.37 -2.15 -3.70
C ARG A 290 21.28 -2.65 -4.84
N ASN A 291 21.11 -2.12 -6.04
CA ASN A 291 21.92 -2.49 -7.20
C ASN A 291 23.40 -2.16 -6.96
N LEU A 292 23.69 -1.04 -6.32
CA LEU A 292 25.05 -0.63 -5.96
C LEU A 292 25.68 -1.57 -4.92
N LEU A 293 24.92 -1.99 -3.90
CA LEU A 293 25.37 -3.00 -2.93
C LEU A 293 25.64 -4.35 -3.60
N ILE A 294 24.73 -4.82 -4.46
CA ILE A 294 24.90 -6.08 -5.21
C ILE A 294 26.13 -5.99 -6.13
N PHE A 295 26.32 -4.86 -6.82
CA PHE A 295 27.47 -4.63 -7.69
C PHE A 295 28.80 -4.73 -6.92
N GLN A 296 28.87 -4.16 -5.71
CA GLN A 296 30.04 -4.27 -4.84
C GLN A 296 30.31 -5.71 -4.38
N VAL A 297 29.28 -6.40 -3.87
CA VAL A 297 29.42 -7.76 -3.33
C VAL A 297 29.76 -8.77 -4.43
N SER A 298 29.17 -8.59 -5.62
CA SER A 298 29.41 -9.44 -6.79
C SER A 298 30.72 -9.13 -7.53
N LYS A 299 31.47 -8.10 -7.10
CA LYS A 299 32.71 -7.63 -7.75
C LYS A 299 32.50 -7.26 -9.23
N GLY A 300 31.33 -6.69 -9.55
CA GLY A 300 31.00 -6.20 -10.88
C GLY A 300 30.30 -7.20 -11.80
N ASP A 301 29.77 -8.32 -11.29
CA ASP A 301 28.93 -9.21 -12.11
C ASP A 301 27.53 -8.61 -12.31
N LEU A 302 27.29 -8.12 -13.51
CA LEU A 302 26.03 -7.51 -13.92
C LEU A 302 24.91 -8.53 -14.17
N LYS A 303 25.19 -9.84 -14.20
CA LYS A 303 24.15 -10.85 -14.48
C LYS A 303 23.04 -10.89 -13.44
N MET A 304 23.31 -10.42 -12.22
CA MET A 304 22.33 -10.38 -11.13
C MET A 304 21.50 -9.09 -11.12
N ILE A 305 21.74 -8.16 -12.05
CA ILE A 305 21.14 -6.82 -12.06
C ILE A 305 20.60 -6.53 -13.47
N GLU A 306 19.31 -6.22 -13.57
CA GLU A 306 18.70 -5.77 -14.82
C GLU A 306 18.93 -4.26 -14.99
N VAL A 307 20.09 -3.89 -15.54
CA VAL A 307 20.49 -2.49 -15.77
C VAL A 307 20.99 -2.26 -17.20
N SER A 308 20.75 -1.06 -17.71
CA SER A 308 21.31 -0.54 -18.95
C SER A 308 22.83 -0.32 -18.84
N GLU A 309 23.50 -0.17 -19.98
CA GLU A 309 24.95 0.11 -20.02
C GLU A 309 25.31 1.43 -19.32
N ALA A 310 24.46 2.45 -19.45
CA ALA A 310 24.65 3.74 -18.79
C ALA A 310 24.55 3.62 -17.25
N GLU A 311 23.57 2.84 -16.76
CA GLU A 311 23.42 2.55 -15.34
C GLU A 311 24.61 1.75 -14.79
N ALA A 312 25.10 0.77 -15.53
CA ALA A 312 26.27 -0.02 -15.14
C ALA A 312 27.53 0.86 -14.96
N ALA A 313 27.73 1.84 -15.85
CA ALA A 313 28.82 2.80 -15.73
C ALA A 313 28.68 3.69 -14.48
N ALA A 314 27.47 4.20 -14.22
CA ALA A 314 27.19 5.00 -13.02
C ALA A 314 27.38 4.21 -11.72
N LEU A 315 26.95 2.94 -11.69
CA LEU A 315 27.15 2.04 -10.56
C LEU A 315 28.65 1.82 -10.29
N ALA A 316 29.47 1.64 -11.32
CA ALA A 316 30.91 1.45 -11.18
C ALA A 316 31.66 2.70 -10.67
N GLU A 317 31.17 3.90 -11.01
CA GLU A 317 31.69 5.16 -10.47
C GLU A 317 31.31 5.31 -8.99
N GLN A 318 30.02 5.17 -8.69
CA GLN A 318 29.46 5.40 -7.36
C GLN A 318 29.84 4.31 -6.35
N SER A 319 30.12 3.08 -6.81
CA SER A 319 30.59 1.99 -5.94
C SER A 319 31.92 2.29 -5.27
N LYS A 320 32.68 3.29 -5.73
CA LYS A 320 33.95 3.72 -5.10
C LYS A 320 33.73 4.70 -3.95
N MET A 321 32.55 5.30 -3.83
CA MET A 321 32.23 6.37 -2.88
C MET A 321 31.70 5.87 -1.53
N ALA A 322 31.34 4.59 -1.44
CA ALA A 322 30.71 3.98 -0.27
C ALA A 322 31.24 2.56 -0.02
N THR A 323 31.12 2.10 1.21
CA THR A 323 31.39 0.72 1.62
C THR A 323 30.10 -0.09 1.69
N SER A 324 30.19 -1.43 1.63
CA SER A 324 29.03 -2.32 1.78
C SER A 324 28.22 -2.05 3.05
N ASP A 325 28.90 -1.76 4.15
CA ASP A 325 28.28 -1.47 5.45
C ASP A 325 27.51 -0.15 5.40
N SER A 326 28.09 0.89 4.79
CA SER A 326 27.41 2.18 4.64
C SER A 326 26.15 2.08 3.77
N LEU A 327 26.20 1.28 2.70
CA LEU A 327 25.05 1.04 1.83
C LEU A 327 23.94 0.26 2.53
N THR A 328 24.30 -0.72 3.35
CA THR A 328 23.34 -1.50 4.15
C THR A 328 22.57 -0.58 5.09
N ARG A 329 23.26 0.33 5.79
CA ARG A 329 22.60 1.29 6.69
C ARG A 329 21.73 2.31 5.94
N ILE A 330 22.18 2.79 4.78
CA ILE A 330 21.36 3.66 3.92
C ILE A 330 20.08 2.92 3.51
N LEU A 331 20.19 1.66 3.08
CA LEU A 331 19.05 0.84 2.69
C LEU A 331 18.09 0.61 3.85
N GLU A 332 18.57 0.37 5.06
CA GLU A 332 17.73 0.23 6.26
C GLU A 332 16.89 1.48 6.51
N VAL A 333 17.51 2.67 6.46
CA VAL A 333 16.82 3.96 6.65
C VAL A 333 15.75 4.17 5.57
N LEU A 334 16.09 3.93 4.31
CA LEU A 334 15.17 4.13 3.19
C LEU A 334 14.01 3.10 3.21
N THR A 335 14.27 1.86 3.62
CA THR A 335 13.24 0.80 3.72
C THR A 335 12.26 1.10 4.85
N ASP A 336 12.75 1.53 6.02
CA ASP A 336 11.89 2.00 7.13
C ASP A 336 11.06 3.23 6.72
N THR A 337 11.65 4.10 5.90
CA THR A 337 10.95 5.26 5.34
C THR A 337 9.83 4.84 4.38
N GLU A 338 10.07 3.87 3.50
CA GLU A 338 9.09 3.39 2.52
C GLU A 338 7.85 2.81 3.20
N MET A 339 8.03 2.03 4.27
CA MET A 339 6.93 1.50 5.06
C MET A 339 6.07 2.61 5.69
N ARG A 340 6.70 3.69 6.17
CA ARG A 340 6.01 4.82 6.82
C ARG A 340 5.40 5.81 5.83
N LEU A 341 5.84 5.79 4.57
CA LEU A 341 5.46 6.78 3.56
C LEU A 341 3.96 6.75 3.25
N ARG A 342 3.34 5.58 3.32
CA ARG A 342 1.90 5.39 3.04
C ARG A 342 1.02 6.16 4.01
N ASP A 343 1.41 6.21 5.28
CA ASP A 343 0.61 6.80 6.37
C ASP A 343 1.09 8.22 6.73
N ALA A 344 2.09 8.74 6.03
CA ALA A 344 2.70 10.03 6.33
C ALA A 344 1.80 11.20 5.90
N ALA A 345 1.55 12.13 6.83
CA ALA A 345 0.81 13.37 6.56
C ALA A 345 1.49 14.25 5.49
N SER A 346 2.82 14.23 5.43
CA SER A 346 3.60 14.88 4.37
C SER A 346 4.75 13.97 3.93
N LYS A 347 4.60 13.42 2.71
CA LYS A 347 5.65 12.61 2.07
C LYS A 347 6.97 13.37 1.95
N LYS A 348 6.90 14.68 1.63
CA LYS A 348 8.07 15.54 1.48
C LYS A 348 8.89 15.62 2.78
N ILE A 349 8.25 15.97 3.89
CA ILE A 349 8.93 16.11 5.19
C ILE A 349 9.55 14.78 5.61
N LEU A 350 8.84 13.67 5.40
CA LEU A 350 9.36 12.35 5.72
C LEU A 350 10.62 12.02 4.91
N LEU A 351 10.62 12.28 3.60
CA LEU A 351 11.79 12.07 2.75
C LEU A 351 12.95 13.01 3.10
N GLU A 352 12.69 14.27 3.46
CA GLU A 352 13.74 15.21 3.90
C GLU A 352 14.48 14.66 5.12
N VAL A 353 13.72 14.20 6.13
CA VAL A 353 14.29 13.58 7.34
C VAL A 353 14.99 12.27 7.02
N ALA A 354 14.46 11.47 6.09
CA ALA A 354 15.08 10.21 5.68
C ALA A 354 16.43 10.42 4.97
N LEU A 355 16.54 11.41 4.09
CA LEU A 355 17.81 11.75 3.42
C LEU A 355 18.86 12.22 4.43
N LEU A 356 18.48 13.04 5.40
CA LEU A 356 19.36 13.45 6.50
C LEU A 356 19.87 12.23 7.27
N LYS A 357 18.95 11.35 7.71
CA LYS A 357 19.30 10.11 8.42
C LYS A 357 20.17 9.18 7.58
N ALA A 358 19.93 9.07 6.29
CA ALA A 358 20.73 8.23 5.39
C ALA A 358 22.18 8.76 5.26
N ILE A 359 22.34 10.07 5.14
CA ILE A 359 23.67 10.72 5.11
C ILE A 359 24.39 10.55 6.45
N GLU A 360 23.70 10.70 7.57
CA GLU A 360 24.26 10.44 8.90
C GLU A 360 24.66 8.96 9.09
N ALA A 361 23.79 8.04 8.68
CA ALA A 361 24.02 6.60 8.78
C ALA A 361 25.21 6.12 7.93
N ARG A 362 25.47 6.77 6.79
CA ARG A 362 26.68 6.57 5.99
C ARG A 362 27.95 6.86 6.79
N ASN A 363 27.95 7.95 7.56
CA ASN A 363 29.10 8.41 8.34
C ASN A 363 29.27 7.68 9.67
N ALA A 364 28.30 6.83 10.05
CA ALA A 364 28.38 6.08 11.29
C ALA A 364 29.62 5.15 11.28
N VAL A 365 30.47 5.31 12.29
CA VAL A 365 31.66 4.47 12.48
C VAL A 365 31.24 3.22 13.27
N SER A 366 31.66 2.03 12.84
CA SER A 366 31.30 0.80 13.56
C SER A 366 31.99 0.78 14.93
N LEU A 367 31.29 0.31 15.97
CA LEU A 367 31.85 0.19 17.31
C LEU A 367 33.14 -0.63 17.32
N ASP A 368 33.22 -1.68 16.49
CA ASP A 368 34.43 -2.48 16.32
C ASP A 368 35.63 -1.68 15.82
N SER A 369 35.42 -0.77 14.87
CA SER A 369 36.51 0.11 14.40
C SER A 369 36.93 1.12 15.47
N VAL A 370 35.99 1.64 16.27
CA VAL A 370 36.30 2.47 17.43
C VAL A 370 37.08 1.68 18.48
N LEU A 371 36.65 0.44 18.77
CA LEU A 371 37.33 -0.47 19.71
C LEU A 371 38.71 -0.90 19.23
N GLN A 372 38.88 -1.11 17.92
CA GLN A 372 40.17 -1.45 17.32
C GLN A 372 41.14 -0.27 17.36
N GLN A 373 40.66 0.96 17.09
CA GLN A 373 41.44 2.18 17.28
C GLN A 373 41.79 2.40 18.75
N LEU A 374 40.86 2.14 19.67
CA LEU A 374 41.07 2.21 21.11
C LEU A 374 42.13 1.22 21.60
N ARG A 375 42.10 -0.01 21.10
CA ARG A 375 43.10 -1.04 21.39
C ARG A 375 44.47 -0.65 20.81
N ALA A 376 44.50 -0.09 19.61
CA ALA A 376 45.74 0.41 18.99
C ALA A 376 46.35 1.59 19.79
N LEU A 377 45.53 2.52 20.26
CA LEU A 377 45.95 3.64 21.12
C LEU A 377 46.45 3.16 22.50
N ARG A 378 45.82 2.13 23.07
CA ARG A 378 46.24 1.51 24.35
C ARG A 378 47.50 0.66 24.23
N ALA A 379 47.85 0.18 23.03
CA ALA A 379 49.02 -0.66 22.79
C ALA A 379 50.35 0.12 22.66
N GLY A 380 50.34 1.45 22.85
CA GLY A 380 51.57 2.21 23.13
C GLY A 380 52.46 2.51 21.93
N GLY A 381 51.90 3.03 20.84
CA GLY A 381 52.66 3.65 19.75
C GLY A 381 52.23 5.09 19.56
N GLY A 382 53.02 6.03 20.08
CA GLY A 382 52.89 7.47 19.80
C GLY A 382 53.36 7.82 18.39
N ASP A 383 52.81 7.15 17.38
CA ASP A 383 52.84 7.66 16.01
C ASP A 383 51.42 8.09 15.66
N VAL A 384 51.28 9.40 15.47
CA VAL A 384 50.12 10.01 14.85
C VAL A 384 50.04 9.45 13.44
N VAL A 385 49.28 8.36 13.26
CA VAL A 385 48.87 7.93 11.93
C VAL A 385 48.01 9.05 11.38
N ASN A 386 48.58 9.78 10.42
CA ASN A 386 47.91 10.84 9.69
C ASN A 386 46.60 10.30 9.13
N ILE A 387 45.48 10.80 9.64
CA ILE A 387 44.15 10.47 9.17
C ILE A 387 44.05 11.02 7.75
N PRO A 388 43.73 10.21 6.71
CA PRO A 388 43.11 10.77 5.54
C PRO A 388 41.72 11.23 5.96
N VAL A 389 41.62 12.49 6.37
CA VAL A 389 40.34 13.20 6.37
C VAL A 389 39.80 13.03 4.94
N PRO A 390 38.54 12.62 4.73
CA PRO A 390 37.97 12.68 3.39
C PRO A 390 38.08 14.14 2.96
N GLN A 391 38.98 14.41 2.00
CA GLN A 391 39.12 15.72 1.39
C GLN A 391 37.78 16.02 0.74
N THR A 392 36.99 16.88 1.37
CA THR A 392 36.03 17.70 0.66
C THR A 392 36.85 18.42 -0.40
N ALA A 393 36.52 18.19 -1.67
CA ALA A 393 37.08 18.99 -2.75
C ALA A 393 36.87 20.47 -2.39
N PRO A 394 37.91 21.31 -2.47
CA PRO A 394 37.75 22.71 -2.14
C PRO A 394 36.71 23.30 -3.09
N ALA A 395 35.63 23.84 -2.54
CA ALA A 395 34.75 24.74 -3.25
C ALA A 395 35.63 25.85 -3.88
N PRO A 396 35.44 26.21 -5.16
CA PRO A 396 36.16 27.32 -5.74
C PRO A 396 35.80 28.58 -4.94
N GLY A 397 36.76 29.07 -4.17
CA GLY A 397 36.63 30.31 -3.41
C GLY A 397 36.28 31.47 -4.35
N PRO A 398 35.53 32.47 -3.86
CA PRO A 398 35.10 33.60 -4.67
C PRO A 398 36.34 34.38 -5.13
N LYS A 399 36.51 34.50 -6.45
CA LYS A 399 37.52 35.40 -7.01
C LYS A 399 37.24 36.83 -6.52
N PRO A 400 38.26 37.60 -6.11
CA PRO A 400 38.07 39.01 -5.81
C PRO A 400 37.53 39.72 -7.05
N PHE A 401 36.43 40.44 -6.88
CA PHE A 401 35.82 41.27 -7.90
C PHE A 401 36.80 42.37 -8.29
N ARG A 402 37.57 42.12 -9.35
CA ARG A 402 38.40 43.13 -9.99
C ARG A 402 37.45 44.03 -10.77
N ALA A 403 37.24 45.24 -10.27
CA ALA A 403 36.59 46.31 -11.02
C ALA A 403 37.30 46.44 -12.37
N SER A 404 36.60 46.05 -13.44
CA SER A 404 37.02 46.34 -14.80
C SER A 404 36.32 47.64 -15.19
N GLU A 405 37.14 48.66 -15.35
CA GLU A 405 36.78 49.90 -15.99
C GLU A 405 36.19 49.64 -17.38
N GLN A 406 35.21 50.49 -17.68
CA GLN A 406 34.52 50.60 -18.94
C GLN A 406 35.53 50.75 -20.09
N SER A 407 35.38 49.95 -21.13
CA SER A 407 35.93 50.24 -22.45
C SER A 407 34.86 49.97 -23.49
N ARG A 408 34.45 51.05 -24.16
CA ARG A 408 33.53 51.09 -25.32
C ARG A 408 33.93 50.07 -26.40
N PRO A 409 32.98 49.69 -27.25
CA PRO A 409 33.25 49.66 -28.68
C PRO A 409 32.48 50.78 -29.38
N ALA A 410 33.21 51.55 -30.18
CA ALA A 410 32.66 52.45 -31.17
C ALA A 410 32.18 51.64 -32.38
N GLU A 411 30.91 51.82 -32.72
CA GLU A 411 30.37 52.30 -34.01
C GLU A 411 30.94 51.82 -35.38
N ARG A 412 29.96 51.54 -36.28
CA ARG A 412 29.93 51.57 -37.78
C ARG A 412 30.11 50.24 -38.53
N ASP A 413 29.31 49.86 -39.54
CA ASP A 413 28.26 50.49 -40.37
C ASP A 413 27.26 49.39 -40.83
N GLU A 414 25.94 49.60 -40.73
CA GLU A 414 24.96 49.96 -41.79
C GLU A 414 24.68 48.92 -42.90
N GLU A 415 23.43 48.42 -42.89
CA GLU A 415 22.43 48.36 -43.99
C GLU A 415 21.22 47.56 -43.45
N ALA A 416 19.93 47.81 -43.68
CA ALA A 416 19.04 48.94 -43.96
C ALA A 416 17.62 48.32 -44.15
N PHE A 417 16.56 49.11 -43.89
CA PHE A 417 15.10 48.87 -44.10
C PHE A 417 14.30 48.18 -42.96
N SER A 418 13.57 48.90 -42.07
CA SER A 418 12.35 49.76 -42.22
C SER A 418 11.09 48.93 -42.53
N ALA A 419 9.90 49.04 -41.90
CA ALA A 419 9.24 49.89 -40.89
C ALA A 419 8.07 49.05 -40.30
N GLY A 420 7.32 49.32 -39.23
CA GLY A 420 6.99 50.42 -38.31
C GLY A 420 5.76 49.91 -37.49
N GLY A 421 5.24 50.50 -36.40
CA GLY A 421 5.53 51.61 -35.52
C GLY A 421 4.79 51.34 -34.18
N GLY A 422 5.30 51.80 -33.03
CA GLY A 422 4.72 52.88 -32.19
C GLY A 422 3.29 52.63 -31.69
N SER A 423 2.89 52.76 -30.42
CA SER A 423 3.47 53.35 -29.22
C SER A 423 2.47 53.08 -28.07
N ALA A 424 2.96 52.76 -26.86
CA ALA A 424 2.24 53.10 -25.62
C ALA A 424 2.47 54.59 -25.32
N PRO A 425 1.64 55.27 -24.51
CA PRO A 425 2.03 55.37 -23.11
C PRO A 425 0.90 55.57 -22.06
N THR A 426 1.31 55.49 -20.79
CA THR A 426 0.81 56.26 -19.61
C THR A 426 -0.42 55.78 -18.82
N SER A 427 -0.09 55.29 -17.62
CA SER A 427 -0.76 55.40 -16.31
C SER A 427 -2.03 56.26 -16.15
N LEU A 428 -3.00 55.73 -15.39
CA LEU A 428 -3.87 56.53 -14.50
C LEU A 428 -4.37 55.68 -13.31
N ARG A 429 -4.26 56.31 -12.15
CA ARG A 429 -4.70 55.95 -10.79
C ARG A 429 -6.08 56.56 -10.59
N LEU A 430 -7.05 55.83 -10.03
CA LEU A 430 -8.26 56.43 -9.44
C LEU A 430 -8.91 55.49 -8.42
N GLU A 431 -8.96 55.98 -7.18
CA GLU A 431 -9.88 55.57 -6.12
C GLU A 431 -11.29 56.08 -6.44
N MET A 432 -12.33 55.35 -6.07
CA MET A 432 -13.60 55.95 -5.62
C MET A 432 -14.34 55.01 -4.66
N ARG A 433 -14.99 55.66 -3.70
CA ARG A 433 -15.62 55.21 -2.46
C ARG A 433 -17.11 55.57 -2.58
N GLU A 434 -18.02 54.77 -2.02
CA GLU A 434 -19.35 55.13 -1.42
C GLU A 434 -20.11 53.81 -1.15
N GLN A 435 -20.31 53.33 0.09
CA GLN A 435 -21.25 53.75 1.16
C GLN A 435 -22.71 53.94 0.73
N HIS A 436 -23.61 53.13 1.31
CA HIS A 436 -24.82 53.57 2.05
C HIS A 436 -25.41 52.42 2.90
N ASN A 437 -26.28 52.78 3.84
CA ASN A 437 -26.37 52.33 5.23
C ASN A 437 -27.80 51.87 5.59
N ARG A 438 -27.93 50.82 6.45
CA ARG A 438 -28.91 50.60 7.55
C ARG A 438 -30.44 50.55 7.25
N PRO A 439 -31.33 50.16 8.21
CA PRO A 439 -31.18 50.05 9.68
C PRO A 439 -31.74 48.77 10.36
N ALA A 440 -31.61 48.77 11.71
CA ALA A 440 -32.09 47.80 12.69
C ALA A 440 -33.07 48.46 13.69
N GLU A 441 -33.93 47.68 14.34
CA GLU A 441 -34.67 47.97 15.60
C GLU A 441 -34.66 46.69 16.46
N ARG A 442 -34.13 46.71 17.71
CA ARG A 442 -34.78 46.83 19.06
C ARG A 442 -35.67 45.61 19.42
N ASP A 443 -35.65 45.02 20.61
CA ASP A 443 -35.51 45.58 21.96
C ASP A 443 -35.17 44.54 23.06
N GLU A 444 -34.59 45.05 24.16
CA GLU A 444 -34.67 44.70 25.61
C GLU A 444 -34.56 43.24 26.14
N GLY A 445 -33.90 42.93 27.27
CA GLY A 445 -33.32 43.77 28.32
C GLY A 445 -32.63 42.98 29.48
N ALA A 446 -31.80 43.73 30.23
CA ALA A 446 -31.36 43.64 31.64
C ALA A 446 -31.03 42.27 32.30
N SER A 447 -29.78 42.03 32.74
CA SER A 447 -29.20 42.30 34.09
C SER A 447 -29.56 41.21 35.12
N SER A 448 -28.71 40.61 35.97
CA SER A 448 -27.49 41.08 36.65
C SER A 448 -26.68 39.88 37.22
N THR A 449 -25.39 40.13 37.42
CA THR A 449 -24.34 39.51 38.27
C THR A 449 -24.75 38.73 39.54
N ILE A 450 -23.91 37.76 39.96
CA ILE A 450 -23.20 37.69 41.28
C ILE A 450 -22.22 36.46 41.38
N THR A 451 -20.98 36.79 41.75
CA THR A 451 -19.83 36.15 42.45
C THR A 451 -19.58 34.62 42.64
N ALA A 452 -18.27 34.35 42.69
CA ALA A 452 -17.51 33.12 43.01
C ALA A 452 -17.59 32.60 44.47
N SER A 453 -17.31 31.31 44.67
CA SER A 453 -16.13 30.78 45.41
C SER A 453 -16.30 29.35 45.94
N ASP A 454 -15.14 28.67 46.02
CA ASP A 454 -14.78 27.31 46.48
C ASP A 454 -15.56 26.62 47.60
N THR A 455 -15.67 25.28 47.53
CA THR A 455 -15.27 24.35 48.62
C THR A 455 -15.15 22.89 48.16
N ILE A 456 -14.15 22.17 48.69
CA ILE A 456 -13.85 20.74 48.45
C ILE A 456 -14.25 19.88 49.69
N SER A 457 -14.64 18.62 49.41
CA SER A 457 -14.73 17.39 50.27
C SER A 457 -16.05 17.04 50.98
N PRO A 458 -16.33 15.74 51.27
CA PRO A 458 -16.01 14.49 50.56
C PRO A 458 -17.20 13.50 50.42
N ALA A 459 -17.02 12.50 49.55
CA ALA A 459 -17.64 11.16 49.49
C ALA A 459 -19.04 10.93 50.12
N ARG A 460 -20.06 10.77 49.25
CA ARG A 460 -21.22 9.89 49.48
C ARG A 460 -21.54 9.13 48.20
N THR A 461 -21.53 7.80 48.29
CA THR A 461 -22.03 6.86 47.29
C THR A 461 -23.55 7.01 47.16
N PRO A 462 -24.13 7.26 45.96
CA PRO A 462 -25.55 7.05 45.74
C PRO A 462 -25.74 5.69 45.05
N ALA A 463 -26.55 4.83 45.67
CA ALA A 463 -27.16 3.71 44.99
C ALA A 463 -28.07 4.26 43.87
N LEU A 464 -27.79 3.91 42.62
CA LEU A 464 -28.56 4.38 41.46
C LEU A 464 -29.64 3.36 41.09
N THR A 465 -30.88 3.72 41.36
CA THR A 465 -32.08 3.18 40.71
C THR A 465 -32.55 4.18 39.66
N GLY A 466 -32.28 3.90 38.38
CA GLY A 466 -33.11 4.28 37.24
C GLY A 466 -33.50 5.75 37.03
N ASP A 467 -32.54 6.67 36.90
CA ASP A 467 -32.76 7.98 36.27
C ASP A 467 -31.98 8.07 34.94
N SER A 468 -32.67 8.38 33.84
CA SER A 468 -32.05 8.49 32.50
C SER A 468 -31.00 9.59 32.42
N ALA A 469 -31.13 10.64 33.25
CA ALA A 469 -30.19 11.76 33.30
C ALA A 469 -28.85 11.39 33.95
N THR A 470 -28.85 10.56 34.99
CA THR A 470 -27.62 10.12 35.69
C THR A 470 -26.82 9.09 34.88
N LEU A 471 -27.47 8.32 34.00
CA LEU A 471 -26.79 7.38 33.11
C LEU A 471 -26.00 8.09 31.99
N GLN A 472 -26.56 9.17 31.44
CA GLN A 472 -25.88 9.99 30.43
C GLN A 472 -24.67 10.73 31.01
N ASP A 473 -24.77 11.25 32.24
CA ASP A 473 -23.64 11.88 32.94
C ASP A 473 -22.52 10.88 33.25
N LEU A 474 -22.87 9.66 33.67
CA LEU A 474 -21.91 8.58 33.88
C LEU A 474 -21.21 8.20 32.56
N TRP A 475 -21.96 8.15 31.46
CA TRP A 475 -21.45 7.84 30.14
C TRP A 475 -20.45 8.89 29.63
N ALA A 476 -20.77 10.18 29.77
CA ALA A 476 -19.87 11.27 29.40
C ALA A 476 -18.54 11.21 30.17
N ARG A 477 -18.60 10.95 31.48
CA ARG A 477 -17.40 10.80 32.33
C ARG A 477 -16.59 9.56 31.97
N LEU A 478 -17.25 8.45 31.62
CA LEU A 478 -16.59 7.23 31.17
C LEU A 478 -15.85 7.44 29.84
N GLN A 479 -16.49 8.10 28.87
CA GLN A 479 -15.86 8.43 27.58
C GLN A 479 -14.61 9.30 27.76
N GLU A 480 -14.64 10.25 28.71
CA GLU A 480 -13.48 11.10 29.02
C GLU A 480 -12.36 10.31 29.69
N ALA A 481 -12.68 9.50 30.71
CA ALA A 481 -11.71 8.67 31.42
C ALA A 481 -11.03 7.65 30.49
N VAL A 482 -11.82 6.97 29.64
CA VAL A 482 -11.29 6.05 28.63
C VAL A 482 -10.47 6.80 27.58
N GLY A 483 -10.88 8.00 27.20
CA GLY A 483 -10.13 8.88 26.30
C GLY A 483 -8.72 9.21 26.77
N ARG A 484 -8.52 9.37 28.09
CA ARG A 484 -7.21 9.62 28.68
C ARG A 484 -6.32 8.37 28.66
N ALA A 485 -6.91 7.18 28.74
CA ALA A 485 -6.17 5.91 28.77
C ALA A 485 -5.93 5.29 27.38
N SER A 486 -6.86 5.47 26.44
CA SER A 486 -6.81 4.92 25.08
C SER A 486 -7.64 5.77 24.11
N PRO A 487 -7.00 6.63 23.29
CA PRO A 487 -7.68 7.41 22.25
C PRO A 487 -8.43 6.53 21.23
N PHE A 488 -7.92 5.32 20.99
CA PHE A 488 -8.51 4.35 20.07
C PHE A 488 -9.86 3.83 20.58
N THR A 489 -9.93 3.39 21.84
CA THR A 489 -11.17 2.85 22.44
C THR A 489 -12.26 3.93 22.55
N ARG A 490 -11.89 5.19 22.77
CA ARG A 490 -12.82 6.33 22.76
C ARG A 490 -13.53 6.49 21.41
N THR A 491 -12.84 6.25 20.30
CA THR A 491 -13.40 6.42 18.95
C THR A 491 -14.58 5.47 18.72
N TYR A 492 -14.53 4.26 19.27
CA TYR A 492 -15.64 3.30 19.22
C TYR A 492 -16.74 3.64 20.21
N LEU A 493 -16.40 4.10 21.41
CA LEU A 493 -17.39 4.52 22.42
C LEU A 493 -18.18 5.76 22.00
N LEU A 494 -17.68 6.58 21.07
CA LEU A 494 -18.44 7.69 20.47
C LEU A 494 -19.58 7.18 19.57
N LYS A 495 -19.46 5.97 19.02
CA LYS A 495 -20.48 5.31 18.20
C LYS A 495 -21.37 4.36 18.99
N ALA A 496 -21.20 4.33 20.31
CA ALA A 496 -21.96 3.49 21.23
C ALA A 496 -22.81 4.36 22.16
N HIS A 497 -23.84 3.77 22.75
CA HIS A 497 -24.70 4.44 23.72
C HIS A 497 -24.93 3.58 24.97
N PRO A 498 -25.14 4.19 26.14
CA PRO A 498 -25.45 3.44 27.35
C PRO A 498 -26.92 2.96 27.30
N VAL A 499 -27.15 1.67 27.50
CA VAL A 499 -28.50 1.09 27.48
C VAL A 499 -29.07 0.98 28.89
N ALA A 500 -28.28 0.46 29.84
CA ALA A 500 -28.69 0.33 31.23
C ALA A 500 -27.48 0.14 32.15
N PHE A 501 -27.60 0.58 33.40
CA PHE A 501 -26.67 0.23 34.48
C PHE A 501 -27.46 -0.40 35.63
N GLN A 502 -27.42 -1.73 35.74
CA GLN A 502 -28.20 -2.47 36.74
C GLN A 502 -27.35 -3.60 37.35
N LYS A 503 -27.49 -3.85 38.65
CA LYS A 503 -26.73 -4.90 39.37
C LYS A 503 -25.22 -4.85 39.12
N ASN A 504 -24.66 -3.63 39.06
CA ASN A 504 -23.24 -3.40 38.75
C ASN A 504 -22.82 -3.89 37.35
N VAL A 505 -23.74 -4.00 36.40
CA VAL A 505 -23.43 -4.31 34.99
C VAL A 505 -23.84 -3.13 34.12
N LEU A 506 -22.86 -2.52 33.45
CA LEU A 506 -23.08 -1.50 32.43
C LEU A 506 -23.30 -2.18 31.08
N THR A 507 -24.49 -1.99 30.53
CA THR A 507 -24.85 -2.48 29.20
C THR A 507 -24.66 -1.37 28.19
N ILE A 508 -23.79 -1.60 27.22
CA ILE A 508 -23.43 -0.67 26.15
C ILE A 508 -24.00 -1.20 24.83
N GLY A 509 -24.80 -0.39 24.16
CA GLY A 509 -25.43 -0.68 22.88
C GLY A 509 -24.63 -0.13 21.71
N PHE A 510 -24.53 -0.92 20.65
CA PHE A 510 -24.08 -0.47 19.33
C PHE A 510 -25.25 -0.61 18.35
N ASP A 511 -25.43 0.41 17.51
CA ASP A 511 -26.45 0.38 16.45
C ASP A 511 -26.14 -0.74 15.44
N PRO A 512 -27.17 -1.34 14.81
CA PRO A 512 -26.99 -2.49 13.90
C PRO A 512 -26.02 -2.26 12.74
N GLU A 513 -25.86 -1.00 12.31
CA GLU A 513 -24.93 -0.59 11.23
C GLU A 513 -23.45 -0.71 11.64
N PHE A 514 -23.14 -0.73 12.95
CA PHE A 514 -21.77 -0.83 13.48
C PHE A 514 -21.50 -2.21 14.12
N ALA A 515 -22.28 -3.23 13.75
CA ALA A 515 -22.17 -4.57 14.33
C ALA A 515 -20.79 -5.23 14.16
N ASP A 516 -20.06 -4.91 13.10
CA ASP A 516 -18.70 -5.41 12.85
C ASP A 516 -17.67 -4.80 13.81
N GLU A 517 -17.94 -3.60 14.33
CA GLU A 517 -17.08 -2.93 15.32
C GLU A 517 -17.28 -3.52 16.74
N LEU A 518 -18.40 -4.19 16.99
CA LEU A 518 -18.69 -4.89 18.25
C LEU A 518 -17.65 -6.01 18.50
N GLU A 519 -17.30 -6.79 17.47
CA GLU A 519 -16.32 -7.88 17.58
C GLU A 519 -14.89 -7.36 17.83
N LEU A 520 -14.58 -6.14 17.39
CA LEU A 520 -13.30 -5.47 17.64
C LEU A 520 -13.22 -4.89 19.06
N VAL A 521 -14.35 -4.44 19.61
CA VAL A 521 -14.41 -3.81 20.94
C VAL A 521 -14.59 -4.85 22.05
N ASP A 522 -15.26 -5.97 21.78
CA ASP A 522 -15.54 -7.09 22.71
C ASP A 522 -14.31 -7.96 22.98
N ASN A 523 -13.24 -7.33 23.49
CA ASN A 523 -11.97 -7.97 23.82
C ASN A 523 -11.67 -7.83 25.32
N THR A 524 -10.97 -8.81 25.91
CA THR A 524 -10.62 -8.82 27.35
C THR A 524 -9.85 -7.57 27.77
N ARG A 525 -9.01 -7.02 26.89
CA ARG A 525 -8.26 -5.77 27.13
C ARG A 525 -9.18 -4.56 27.30
N ASN A 526 -10.20 -4.43 26.46
CA ASN A 526 -11.15 -3.31 26.53
C ASN A 526 -12.12 -3.46 27.70
N HIS A 527 -12.53 -4.69 28.02
CA HIS A 527 -13.29 -4.98 29.23
C HIS A 527 -12.52 -4.54 30.47
N ASN A 528 -11.25 -4.92 30.61
CA ASN A 528 -10.42 -4.52 31.73
C ASN A 528 -10.19 -3.01 31.80
N LEU A 529 -10.01 -2.35 30.63
CA LEU A 529 -9.87 -0.90 30.55
C LEU A 529 -11.12 -0.18 31.05
N LEU A 530 -12.30 -0.59 30.56
CA LEU A 530 -13.59 -0.01 30.93
C LEU A 530 -13.92 -0.27 32.41
N GLN A 531 -13.64 -1.47 32.91
CA GLN A 531 -13.80 -1.81 34.33
C GLN A 531 -12.88 -0.97 35.22
N LYS A 532 -11.62 -0.76 34.81
CA LYS A 532 -10.67 0.10 35.53
C LYS A 532 -11.15 1.56 35.54
N SER A 533 -11.61 2.08 34.41
CA SER A 533 -12.17 3.44 34.33
C SER A 533 -13.45 3.58 35.15
N LEU A 534 -14.30 2.55 35.23
CA LEU A 534 -15.48 2.54 36.11
C LEU A 534 -15.09 2.48 37.60
N ALA A 535 -14.04 1.74 37.95
CA ALA A 535 -13.50 1.71 39.31
C ALA A 535 -12.93 3.07 39.75
N GLU A 536 -12.22 3.78 38.85
CA GLU A 536 -11.75 5.15 39.08
C GLU A 536 -12.91 6.15 39.26
N LEU A 537 -14.07 5.88 38.65
CA LEU A 537 -15.30 6.67 38.81
C LEU A 537 -16.14 6.26 40.04
N GLY A 538 -15.65 5.34 40.89
CA GLY A 538 -16.29 4.94 42.15
C GLY A 538 -17.12 3.66 42.08
N TYR A 539 -17.08 2.91 40.97
CA TYR A 539 -17.80 1.65 40.80
C TYR A 539 -16.84 0.46 40.78
N THR A 540 -16.34 0.07 41.97
CA THR A 540 -15.20 -0.86 42.13
C THR A 540 -15.47 -2.34 41.76
N ASP A 541 -16.73 -2.72 41.47
CA ASP A 541 -17.10 -4.09 41.10
C ASP A 541 -18.00 -4.13 39.83
N ALA A 542 -17.95 -3.08 39.00
CA ALA A 542 -18.81 -2.99 37.83
C ALA A 542 -18.29 -3.82 36.65
N GLN A 543 -19.15 -4.64 36.04
CA GLN A 543 -18.88 -5.36 34.80
C GLN A 543 -19.47 -4.61 33.60
N VAL A 544 -18.96 -4.90 32.41
CA VAL A 544 -19.43 -4.29 31.16
C VAL A 544 -19.92 -5.39 30.24
N ARG A 545 -21.04 -5.13 29.58
CA ARG A 545 -21.64 -6.03 28.60
C ARG A 545 -21.98 -5.24 27.33
N PHE A 546 -21.58 -5.77 26.18
CA PHE A 546 -21.95 -5.22 24.89
C PHE A 546 -23.17 -5.93 24.32
N ILE A 547 -24.10 -5.17 23.75
CA ILE A 547 -25.27 -5.70 23.05
C ILE A 547 -25.49 -4.94 21.74
N LYS A 548 -26.19 -5.58 20.81
CA LYS A 548 -26.79 -4.91 19.65
C LYS A 548 -28.10 -4.28 20.13
N ALA A 549 -28.20 -2.96 20.09
CA ALA A 549 -29.39 -2.22 20.51
C ALA A 549 -29.47 -0.93 19.70
N GLU A 550 -30.68 -0.56 19.26
CA GLU A 550 -30.93 0.73 18.62
C GLU A 550 -30.94 1.82 19.70
N ALA A 551 -30.31 2.96 19.39
CA ALA A 551 -30.29 4.10 20.29
C ALA A 551 -31.72 4.57 20.65
N PRO A 552 -32.00 4.94 21.92
CA PRO A 552 -33.30 5.49 22.30
C PRO A 552 -33.57 6.78 21.51
N THR A 553 -34.66 6.80 20.74
CA THR A 553 -35.08 7.90 19.87
C THR A 553 -35.13 9.24 20.62
N GLY A 554 -34.14 10.10 20.36
CA GLY A 554 -34.00 11.42 20.97
C GLY A 554 -32.82 12.26 20.48
N ALA A 555 -32.19 11.92 19.35
CA ALA A 555 -31.19 12.75 18.68
C ALA A 555 -31.51 12.81 17.18
N LEU A 556 -31.69 14.04 16.67
CA LEU A 556 -32.20 14.38 15.35
C LEU A 556 -31.26 13.97 14.20
N SER A 557 -31.83 13.36 13.15
CA SER A 557 -31.46 13.60 11.74
C SER A 557 -32.59 13.14 10.81
N PRO A 558 -32.76 13.76 9.62
CA PRO A 558 -34.02 13.78 8.87
C PRO A 558 -34.19 12.57 7.93
N THR A 559 -35.40 12.00 7.90
CA THR A 559 -35.88 11.07 6.85
C THR A 559 -36.73 11.83 5.82
N PRO A 560 -36.90 11.32 4.57
CA PRO A 560 -38.03 10.41 4.25
C PRO A 560 -37.77 9.42 3.07
N PRO A 561 -38.73 8.56 2.64
CA PRO A 561 -39.74 7.81 3.40
C PRO A 561 -39.79 6.28 3.07
N THR A 562 -40.11 5.53 4.13
CA THR A 562 -40.99 4.34 4.31
C THR A 562 -41.44 3.44 3.13
N THR A 563 -41.37 2.11 3.37
CA THR A 563 -42.49 1.18 3.08
C THR A 563 -42.53 0.04 4.11
N GLU A 564 -43.76 -0.32 4.47
CA GLU A 564 -44.32 -1.17 5.54
C GLU A 564 -43.81 -2.63 5.58
N ALA A 565 -43.46 -3.19 6.75
CA ALA A 565 -44.29 -3.88 7.76
C ALA A 565 -44.84 -5.26 7.35
N GLU A 566 -44.45 -6.32 8.07
CA GLU A 566 -45.39 -7.31 8.63
C GLU A 566 -44.74 -8.22 9.68
N LYS A 567 -45.47 -8.40 10.79
CA LYS A 567 -45.19 -9.30 11.92
C LYS A 567 -45.84 -10.66 11.63
N LEU A 568 -45.25 -11.76 12.12
CA LEU A 568 -46.05 -12.87 12.62
C LEU A 568 -45.41 -13.54 13.83
N ASP A 569 -46.24 -13.65 14.85
CA ASP A 569 -46.08 -14.26 16.16
C ASP A 569 -46.35 -15.78 16.07
N THR A 570 -45.69 -16.59 16.91
CA THR A 570 -46.31 -17.75 17.63
C THR A 570 -45.29 -18.52 18.45
N ALA A 571 -45.65 -18.71 19.72
CA ALA A 571 -44.94 -19.44 20.76
C ALA A 571 -45.24 -20.96 20.77
N LYS A 572 -44.30 -21.80 21.24
CA LYS A 572 -44.51 -22.71 22.41
C LYS A 572 -43.32 -23.64 22.76
N ALA A 573 -43.01 -23.64 24.06
CA ALA A 573 -42.81 -24.78 24.99
C ALA A 573 -41.57 -25.70 24.95
N ALA A 574 -40.66 -25.44 25.90
CA ALA A 574 -40.13 -26.32 26.98
C ALA A 574 -39.93 -27.84 26.80
N ALA A 575 -38.71 -28.34 27.11
CA ALA A 575 -38.46 -29.48 28.02
C ALA A 575 -36.96 -29.68 28.32
N ALA A 576 -36.68 -30.30 29.47
CA ALA A 576 -35.41 -30.35 30.21
C ALA A 576 -34.40 -31.46 29.78
N ALA A 577 -33.19 -31.36 30.35
CA ALA A 577 -32.00 -32.21 30.19
C ALA A 577 -32.15 -33.69 30.67
N PRO A 578 -31.17 -34.59 30.41
CA PRO A 578 -30.00 -34.72 31.30
C PRO A 578 -28.64 -35.12 30.65
N LYS A 579 -27.54 -34.93 31.41
CA LYS A 579 -26.16 -35.46 31.21
C LYS A 579 -26.12 -36.97 31.57
N THR A 580 -25.31 -37.88 31.03
CA THR A 580 -23.83 -38.14 31.09
C THR A 580 -23.61 -39.59 30.53
N PRO A 581 -22.45 -40.31 30.59
CA PRO A 581 -21.02 -40.05 30.29
C PRO A 581 -20.41 -41.09 29.27
N ALA A 582 -19.21 -40.86 28.72
CA ALA A 582 -18.34 -41.96 28.22
C ALA A 582 -16.86 -41.53 28.11
N ALA A 583 -15.95 -42.43 28.49
CA ALA A 583 -14.49 -42.29 28.57
C ALA A 583 -13.77 -43.13 27.45
N PRO A 584 -12.47 -43.51 27.52
CA PRO A 584 -11.37 -42.87 26.78
C PRO A 584 -10.48 -43.82 25.91
N GLY A 585 -9.53 -43.23 25.16
CA GLY A 585 -8.27 -43.86 24.72
C GLY A 585 -7.80 -43.46 23.29
N PRO A 586 -6.54 -43.71 22.88
CA PRO A 586 -5.30 -43.95 23.64
C PRO A 586 -4.12 -43.03 23.26
N ALA A 587 -3.05 -43.11 24.06
CA ALA A 587 -1.80 -42.37 23.97
C ALA A 587 -0.90 -42.77 22.78
N ARG A 588 -0.12 -41.81 22.26
CA ARG A 588 1.04 -42.05 21.39
C ARG A 588 2.31 -41.42 21.99
N SER A 589 3.25 -42.33 22.28
CA SER A 589 4.72 -42.26 22.35
C SER A 589 5.43 -40.90 22.26
N ALA A 590 6.25 -40.62 23.27
CA ALA A 590 7.26 -39.58 23.34
C ALA A 590 8.61 -40.01 22.75
N SER A 591 9.37 -39.04 22.22
CA SER A 591 10.80 -39.08 21.88
C SER A 591 11.38 -37.64 22.03
N PRO A 592 12.69 -37.47 22.25
CA PRO A 592 13.26 -36.72 23.38
C PRO A 592 13.44 -35.19 23.17
N PRO A 593 13.65 -34.41 24.26
CA PRO A 593 13.80 -32.96 24.18
C PRO A 593 15.16 -32.54 23.64
N ARG A 594 15.15 -31.59 22.69
CA ARG A 594 16.33 -30.82 22.26
C ARG A 594 16.75 -29.87 23.39
N GLU A 595 18.04 -29.87 23.72
CA GLU A 595 18.69 -28.89 24.59
C GLU A 595 18.45 -27.47 24.06
N LYS A 596 17.83 -26.62 24.88
CA LYS A 596 17.80 -25.18 24.67
C LYS A 596 19.08 -24.60 25.26
N LEU A 597 19.94 -24.04 24.41
CA LEU A 597 20.97 -23.10 24.82
C LEU A 597 20.30 -21.95 25.59
N THR A 598 20.63 -21.83 26.86
CA THR A 598 20.17 -20.76 27.74
C THR A 598 20.71 -19.42 27.24
N SER A 599 19.81 -18.55 26.77
CA SER A 599 20.09 -17.13 26.53
C SER A 599 20.41 -16.45 27.86
N VAL A 600 21.61 -15.87 27.98
CA VAL A 600 21.93 -14.97 29.10
C VAL A 600 21.03 -13.74 28.97
N PRO A 601 20.29 -13.33 30.02
CA PRO A 601 19.46 -12.14 29.95
C PRO A 601 20.36 -10.89 29.85
N PHE A 602 20.33 -10.21 28.71
CA PHE A 602 20.99 -8.92 28.52
C PHE A 602 20.10 -7.81 29.12
N SER A 603 20.55 -7.21 30.21
CA SER A 603 19.91 -6.05 30.82
C SER A 603 20.55 -4.77 30.29
N LYS A 604 19.73 -3.87 29.73
CA LYS A 604 20.19 -2.57 29.22
C LYS A 604 20.74 -1.68 30.35
N ASP A 605 20.28 -1.89 31.57
CA ASP A 605 20.71 -1.10 32.73
C ASP A 605 22.06 -1.60 33.26
N ASP A 606 22.33 -2.90 33.19
CA ASP A 606 23.63 -3.46 33.55
C ASP A 606 24.72 -3.00 32.56
N PHE A 607 24.37 -2.89 31.27
CA PHE A 607 25.27 -2.33 30.25
C PHE A 607 25.61 -0.84 30.49
N LYS A 608 24.62 -0.02 30.88
CA LYS A 608 24.87 1.41 31.15
C LYS A 608 25.69 1.63 32.43
N ASN A 609 25.58 0.71 33.38
CA ASN A 609 26.26 0.79 34.67
C ASN A 609 27.59 0.00 34.71
N ASP A 610 28.01 -0.58 33.59
CA ASP A 610 29.30 -1.26 33.53
C ASP A 610 30.45 -0.24 33.71
N PRO A 611 31.36 -0.47 34.68
CA PRO A 611 32.46 0.44 34.96
C PRO A 611 33.42 0.64 33.77
N LEU A 612 33.49 -0.30 32.82
CA LEU A 612 34.28 -0.14 31.60
C LEU A 612 33.59 0.80 30.60
N ILE A 613 32.27 0.78 30.53
CA ILE A 613 31.47 1.63 29.64
C ILE A 613 31.46 3.06 30.16
N GLN A 614 31.30 3.27 31.47
CA GLN A 614 31.41 4.60 32.07
C GLN A 614 32.80 5.21 31.88
N LYS A 615 33.86 4.41 32.09
CA LYS A 615 35.24 4.85 31.86
C LYS A 615 35.52 5.17 30.39
N ALA A 616 34.86 4.48 29.45
CA ALA A 616 34.93 4.83 28.04
C ALA A 616 34.19 6.16 27.75
N LEU A 617 33.01 6.38 28.31
CA LEU A 617 32.26 7.64 28.13
C LEU A 617 33.03 8.85 28.67
N GLU A 618 33.73 8.71 29.81
CA GLU A 618 34.59 9.76 30.36
C GLU A 618 35.80 10.08 29.47
N ILE A 619 36.46 9.05 28.91
CA ILE A 619 37.65 9.23 28.05
C ILE A 619 37.28 9.92 26.73
N PHE A 620 36.13 9.60 26.15
CA PHE A 620 35.72 10.12 24.84
C PHE A 620 34.75 11.28 24.88
N LYS A 621 34.31 11.72 26.07
CA LYS A 621 33.23 12.71 26.25
C LYS A 621 31.98 12.37 25.42
N GLY A 622 31.67 11.08 25.28
CA GLY A 622 30.54 10.59 24.49
C GLY A 622 29.28 10.40 25.33
N GLN A 623 28.12 10.33 24.67
CA GLN A 623 26.84 9.97 25.30
C GLN A 623 26.22 8.77 24.60
N ILE A 624 25.68 7.82 25.36
CA ILE A 624 24.97 6.66 24.80
C ILE A 624 23.61 7.13 24.25
N VAL A 625 23.42 6.99 22.94
CA VAL A 625 22.19 7.39 22.23
C VAL A 625 21.15 6.27 22.22
N GLU A 626 21.57 5.01 22.00
CA GLU A 626 20.66 3.87 21.99
C GLU A 626 21.37 2.57 22.41
N VAL A 627 20.70 1.71 23.19
CA VAL A 627 21.15 0.35 23.53
C VAL A 627 20.09 -0.64 23.05
N ARG A 628 20.44 -1.49 22.08
CA ARG A 628 19.58 -2.57 21.57
C ARG A 628 20.07 -3.91 22.13
N ALA A 629 19.11 -4.78 22.46
CA ALA A 629 19.35 -6.09 23.07
C ALA A 629 19.55 -7.16 22.01
#